data_AF-A0A2N5FP49-F1
#
_entry.id   AF-A0A2N5FP49-F1
#
_cell.length_a   1.000
_cell.length_b   1.000
_cell.length_c   1.000
_cell.angle_alpha   90.00
_cell.angle_beta   90.00
_cell.angle_gamma   90.00
#
_symmetry.space_group_name_H-M   'P 1'
#
loop_
_entity.id
_entity.type
_entity.pdbx_description
1 polymer ?
#
loop_
_entity_poly.entity_id
_entity_poly.type
_entity_poly.pdbx_seq_one_letter_code
_entity_poly.pdbx_strand_id
1 'polypeptide(L)'
;MYKSLENYVCKGLNGCLNHAVPFGYRFDENKILQVHEDEAMIVREIYRLYLKWCSYQKVSKEINKTSLSWFDLKVRFSPYEVKQILRDIVYTGDYIYREYSHGGKITFEKYFPFHHDSIVPREIWNRVNNSYLYF
;
A
#
# COMPACT_ATOMS: atom_id res chain seq x y z
N MET A 1 27.38 13.99 -6.30
CA MET A 1 27.59 13.04 -5.18
C MET A 1 26.38 12.12 -5.12
N TYR A 2 26.43 10.97 -5.80
CA TYR A 2 25.29 10.05 -5.88
C TYR A 2 25.07 9.42 -4.50
N LYS A 3 23.99 9.80 -3.82
CA LYS A 3 23.54 9.12 -2.59
C LYS A 3 23.20 7.67 -2.97
N SER A 4 23.97 6.70 -2.44
CA SER A 4 23.77 5.26 -2.69
C SER A 4 22.34 4.83 -2.34
N LEU A 5 21.83 3.80 -3.01
CA LEU A 5 20.49 3.21 -2.81
C LEU A 5 20.20 2.87 -1.33
N GLU A 6 21.24 2.58 -0.54
CA GLU A 6 21.17 2.35 0.90
C GLU A 6 20.56 3.52 1.69
N ASN A 7 20.60 4.75 1.15
CA ASN A 7 20.00 5.91 1.79
C ASN A 7 18.47 5.99 1.64
N TYR A 8 17.89 5.16 0.77
CA TYR A 8 16.46 5.13 0.44
C TYR A 8 15.75 3.84 0.89
N VAL A 9 16.47 2.90 1.51
CA VAL A 9 15.86 1.94 2.45
C VAL A 9 15.03 2.77 3.42
N CYS A 10 13.79 2.38 3.72
CA CYS A 10 12.89 3.12 4.59
C CYS A 10 13.64 3.54 5.87
N LYS A 11 14.19 4.77 5.88
CA LYS A 11 14.95 5.30 7.00
C LYS A 11 13.94 5.65 8.09
N GLY A 12 13.48 4.63 8.81
CA GLY A 12 13.00 4.78 10.16
C GLY A 12 14.18 5.19 11.01
N LEU A 13 14.43 6.49 11.12
CA LEU A 13 15.29 7.08 12.13
C LEU A 13 14.39 7.95 13.01
N ASN A 14 14.21 7.45 14.23
CA ASN A 14 13.95 8.17 15.48
C ASN A 14 13.39 9.59 15.37
N GLY A 15 12.13 9.71 15.80
CA GLY A 15 11.54 11.00 16.17
C GLY A 15 10.83 11.67 15.01
N CYS A 16 9.68 11.12 14.62
CA CYS A 16 8.47 11.85 14.21
C CYS A 16 7.42 10.82 13.74
N LEU A 17 6.19 10.96 14.23
CA LEU A 17 5.06 10.07 13.97
C LEU A 17 4.71 10.01 12.47
N ASN A 18 4.22 8.84 12.01
CA ASN A 18 3.39 8.64 10.80
C ASN A 18 4.05 8.37 9.43
N HIS A 19 4.90 7.34 9.33
CA HIS A 19 4.81 6.44 8.17
C HIS A 19 4.35 5.08 8.70
N ALA A 20 3.02 4.94 8.87
CA ALA A 20 2.44 3.66 9.23
C ALA A 20 2.82 2.64 8.16
N VAL A 21 3.31 1.47 8.58
CA VAL A 21 3.58 0.37 7.65
C VAL A 21 2.30 0.09 6.86
N PRO A 22 2.37 0.01 5.52
CA PRO A 22 1.18 -0.30 4.73
C PRO A 22 0.54 -1.60 5.21
N PHE A 23 -0.79 -1.61 5.34
CA PHE A 23 -1.54 -2.79 5.79
C PHE A 23 -1.26 -3.97 4.85
N GLY A 24 -0.96 -5.16 5.36
CA GLY A 24 -0.45 -6.27 4.53
C GLY A 24 1.06 -6.42 4.52
N TYR A 25 1.80 -5.50 5.12
CA TYR A 25 3.25 -5.55 5.23
C TYR A 25 3.77 -5.38 6.65
N ARG A 26 5.00 -5.83 6.90
CA ARG A 26 5.81 -5.55 8.09
C ARG A 26 7.23 -5.20 7.66
N PHE A 27 7.96 -4.46 8.48
CA PHE A 27 9.40 -4.28 8.26
C PHE A 27 10.15 -5.51 8.77
N ASP A 28 11.11 -5.99 8.01
CA ASP A 28 12.14 -6.90 8.51
C ASP A 28 13.25 -6.13 9.25
N GLU A 29 14.26 -6.88 9.71
CA GLU A 29 15.46 -6.36 10.36
C GLU A 29 16.24 -5.36 9.48
N ASN A 30 16.12 -5.47 8.16
CA ASN A 30 16.76 -4.62 7.17
C ASN A 30 15.88 -3.43 6.74
N LYS A 31 14.71 -3.25 7.37
CA LYS A 31 13.72 -2.22 7.04
C LYS A 31 13.17 -2.33 5.61
N ILE A 32 13.13 -3.55 5.09
CA ILE A 32 12.45 -3.88 3.83
C ILE A 32 11.03 -4.37 4.17
N LEU A 33 10.07 -4.03 3.32
CA LEU A 33 8.69 -4.47 3.48
C LEU A 33 8.58 -5.96 3.14
N GLN A 34 8.17 -6.76 4.12
CA GLN A 34 7.85 -8.18 3.97
C GLN A 34 6.34 -8.38 4.04
N VAL A 35 5.82 -9.28 3.22
CA VAL A 35 4.39 -9.58 3.17
C VAL A 35 3.93 -10.24 4.48
N HIS A 36 2.89 -9.69 5.08
CA HIS A 36 2.20 -10.29 6.22
C HIS A 36 0.93 -10.97 5.73
N GLU A 37 1.01 -12.29 5.50
CA GLU A 37 0.03 -13.02 4.69
C GLU A 37 -1.43 -12.88 5.16
N ASP A 38 -1.71 -12.89 6.46
CA ASP A 38 -3.08 -12.75 6.98
C ASP A 38 -3.73 -11.41 6.57
N GLU A 39 -2.94 -10.33 6.57
CA GLU A 39 -3.41 -9.01 6.14
C GLU A 39 -3.38 -8.88 4.61
N ALA A 40 -2.37 -9.48 3.96
CA ALA A 40 -2.25 -9.51 2.51
C ALA A 40 -3.41 -10.24 1.83
N MET A 41 -3.96 -11.28 2.46
CA MET A 41 -5.19 -11.95 2.01
C MET A 41 -6.37 -10.98 1.95
N ILE A 42 -6.53 -10.10 2.95
CA ILE A 42 -7.57 -9.07 2.95
C ILE A 42 -7.33 -8.06 1.84
N VAL A 43 -6.09 -7.63 1.63
CA VAL A 43 -5.74 -6.72 0.52
C VAL A 43 -6.12 -7.35 -0.81
N ARG A 44 -5.75 -8.60 -1.08
CA ARG A 44 -6.12 -9.32 -2.31
C ARG A 44 -7.63 -9.41 -2.47
N GLU A 45 -8.36 -9.65 -1.38
CA GLU A 45 -9.82 -9.71 -1.38
C GLU A 45 -10.46 -8.34 -1.66
N ILE A 46 -9.90 -7.24 -1.15
CA ILE A 46 -10.32 -5.87 -1.46
C ILE A 46 -10.23 -5.61 -2.98
N TYR A 47 -9.12 -5.98 -3.63
CA TYR A 47 -8.97 -5.84 -5.07
C TYR A 47 -9.98 -6.70 -5.84
N ARG A 48 -10.17 -7.95 -5.42
CA ARG A 48 -11.13 -8.88 -6.04
C ARG A 48 -12.57 -8.34 -5.97
N LEU A 49 -13.00 -7.88 -4.80
CA LEU A 49 -14.34 -7.33 -4.58
C LEU A 49 -14.53 -6.02 -5.34
N TYR A 50 -13.51 -5.17 -5.39
CA TYR A 50 -13.59 -3.92 -6.15
C TYR A 50 -13.76 -4.17 -7.64
N LEU A 51 -12.99 -5.10 -8.23
CA LEU A 51 -13.15 -5.50 -9.62
C LEU A 51 -14.56 -6.04 -9.93
N LYS A 52 -15.23 -6.65 -8.95
CA LYS A 52 -16.59 -7.18 -9.10
C LYS A 52 -17.67 -6.10 -9.03
N TRP A 53 -17.49 -5.10 -8.15
CA TRP A 53 -18.58 -4.18 -7.76
C TRP A 53 -18.34 -2.72 -8.12
N CYS A 54 -17.10 -2.34 -8.41
CA CYS A 54 -16.65 -0.97 -8.70
C CYS A 54 -17.14 0.05 -7.65
N SER A 55 -17.20 -0.34 -6.37
CA SER A 55 -17.78 0.49 -5.31
C SER A 55 -17.06 0.31 -3.98
N TYR A 56 -16.37 1.35 -3.52
CA TYR A 56 -15.66 1.36 -2.23
C TYR A 56 -16.60 1.07 -1.05
N GLN A 57 -17.82 1.60 -1.09
CA GLN A 57 -18.82 1.41 -0.03
C GLN A 57 -19.31 -0.04 0.07
N LYS A 58 -19.51 -0.71 -1.08
CA LYS A 58 -19.90 -2.12 -1.08
C LYS A 58 -18.73 -2.98 -0.58
N VAL A 59 -17.53 -2.73 -1.09
CA VAL A 59 -16.31 -3.45 -0.68
C VAL A 59 -16.06 -3.32 0.83
N SER A 60 -16.11 -2.11 1.38
CA SER A 60 -15.89 -1.88 2.81
C SER A 60 -16.91 -2.62 3.68
N LYS A 61 -18.18 -2.64 3.27
CA LYS A 61 -19.24 -3.38 3.99
C LYS A 61 -18.99 -4.89 3.99
N GLU A 62 -18.62 -5.43 2.84
CA GLU A 62 -18.36 -6.87 2.71
C GLU A 62 -17.11 -7.29 3.48
N ILE A 63 -16.00 -6.57 3.31
CA ILE A 63 -14.75 -6.85 4.02
C ILE A 63 -14.94 -6.77 5.53
N ASN A 64 -15.67 -5.79 6.05
CA ASN A 64 -15.90 -5.71 7.50
C ASN A 64 -16.80 -6.84 8.03
N LYS A 65 -17.60 -7.47 7.16
CA LYS A 65 -18.40 -8.64 7.51
C LYS A 65 -17.54 -9.91 7.51
N THR A 66 -16.64 -10.07 6.54
CA THR A 66 -15.76 -11.24 6.42
C THR A 66 -14.52 -11.18 7.32
N SER A 67 -13.92 -10.00 7.53
CA SER A 67 -12.69 -9.83 8.32
C SER A 67 -12.85 -10.30 9.77
N LEU A 68 -14.02 -10.06 10.36
CA LEU A 68 -14.38 -10.51 11.69
C LEU A 68 -14.58 -12.03 11.82
N SER A 69 -14.79 -12.72 10.70
CA SER A 69 -15.14 -14.14 10.69
C SER A 69 -14.00 -15.03 10.17
N TRP A 70 -13.17 -14.55 9.25
CA TRP A 70 -12.19 -15.37 8.55
C TRP A 70 -10.77 -15.18 9.07
N PHE A 71 -10.45 -13.99 9.60
CA PHE A 71 -9.07 -13.61 9.91
C PHE A 71 -8.85 -13.25 11.40
N ASP A 72 -9.91 -13.29 12.23
CA ASP A 72 -9.91 -12.77 13.62
C ASP A 72 -9.25 -11.38 13.76
N LEU A 73 -9.28 -10.60 12.67
CA LEU A 73 -8.69 -9.28 12.62
C LEU A 73 -9.74 -8.28 13.10
N LYS A 74 -9.47 -7.64 14.23
CA LYS A 74 -10.31 -6.57 14.81
C LYS A 74 -10.13 -5.23 14.07
N VAL A 75 -9.95 -5.28 12.75
CA VAL A 75 -9.76 -4.12 11.88
C VAL A 75 -11.03 -3.88 11.08
N ARG A 76 -11.44 -2.61 11.01
CA ARG A 76 -12.54 -2.15 10.17
C ARG A 76 -12.02 -1.18 9.13
N PHE A 77 -12.47 -1.36 7.90
CA PHE A 77 -12.15 -0.50 6.77
C PHE A 77 -13.34 0.40 6.45
N SER A 78 -13.10 1.69 6.44
CA SER A 78 -13.96 2.69 5.83
C SER A 78 -13.83 2.66 4.30
N PRO A 79 -14.79 3.22 3.55
CA PRO A 79 -14.65 3.38 2.10
C PRO A 79 -13.41 4.19 1.70
N TYR A 80 -12.96 5.10 2.57
CA TYR A 80 -11.74 5.87 2.34
C TYR A 80 -10.49 4.99 2.43
N GLU A 81 -10.37 4.16 3.47
CA GLU A 81 -9.23 3.23 3.61
C GLU A 81 -9.17 2.22 2.46
N VAL A 82 -10.32 1.69 2.04
CA VAL A 82 -10.41 0.84 0.84
C VAL A 82 -9.86 1.58 -0.38
N LYS A 83 -10.25 2.85 -0.60
CA LYS A 83 -9.74 3.66 -1.70
C LYS A 83 -8.22 3.88 -1.58
N GLN A 84 -7.69 4.12 -0.38
CA GLN A 84 -6.25 4.30 -0.19
C GLN A 84 -5.48 3.02 -0.54
N ILE A 85 -5.95 1.85 -0.08
CA ILE A 85 -5.34 0.54 -0.41
C ILE A 85 -5.34 0.31 -1.93
N LEU A 86 -6.47 0.60 -2.60
CA LEU A 86 -6.60 0.39 -4.04
C LEU A 86 -5.71 1.33 -4.87
N ARG A 87 -5.38 2.52 -4.35
CA ARG A 87 -4.59 3.54 -5.08
C ARG A 87 -3.10 3.54 -4.76
N ASP A 88 -2.70 2.91 -3.67
CA ASP A 88 -1.29 2.90 -3.28
C ASP A 88 -0.51 1.95 -4.19
N ILE A 89 0.57 2.45 -4.80
CA ILE A 89 1.43 1.66 -5.67
C ILE A 89 2.23 0.63 -4.86
N VAL A 90 2.36 0.80 -3.54
CA VAL A 90 3.17 -0.09 -2.69
C VAL A 90 2.78 -1.56 -2.84
N TYR A 91 1.48 -1.85 -2.97
CA TYR A 91 0.94 -3.21 -3.10
C TYR A 91 1.41 -4.00 -4.31
N THR A 92 2.11 -3.34 -5.23
CA THR A 92 2.63 -3.94 -6.46
C THR A 92 4.13 -4.21 -6.41
N GLY A 93 4.75 -4.00 -5.24
CA GLY A 93 6.19 -4.18 -5.03
C GLY A 93 7.03 -2.93 -5.34
N ASP A 94 6.42 -1.87 -5.87
CA ASP A 94 7.11 -0.60 -6.14
C ASP A 94 7.02 0.36 -4.95
N TYR A 95 7.94 1.32 -4.86
CA TYR A 95 7.90 2.34 -3.82
C TYR A 95 8.13 3.74 -4.40
N ILE A 96 7.39 4.73 -3.90
CA ILE A 96 7.61 6.14 -4.22
C ILE A 96 8.00 6.86 -2.94
N TYR A 97 9.23 7.37 -2.92
CA TYR A 97 9.69 8.26 -1.86
C TYR A 97 9.31 9.70 -2.21
N ARG A 98 8.73 10.42 -1.25
CA ARG A 98 8.36 11.83 -1.38
C ARG A 98 8.88 12.62 -0.19
N GLU A 99 9.51 13.76 -0.47
CA GLU A 99 9.78 14.78 0.53
C GLU A 99 8.78 15.91 0.38
N TYR A 100 8.32 16.44 1.52
CA TYR A 100 7.38 17.54 1.57
C TYR A 100 8.04 18.74 2.25
N SER A 101 7.82 19.92 1.69
CA SER A 101 8.09 21.19 2.38
C SER A 101 7.16 21.36 3.58
N HIS A 102 7.49 22.30 4.47
CA HIS A 102 6.63 22.67 5.61
C HIS A 102 5.19 23.07 5.20
N GLY A 103 4.96 23.47 3.95
CA GLY A 103 3.62 23.79 3.40
C GLY A 103 2.91 22.62 2.70
N GLY A 104 3.41 21.39 2.83
CA GLY A 104 2.80 20.20 2.22
C GLY A 104 3.02 20.06 0.71
N LYS A 105 3.82 20.93 0.09
CA LYS A 105 4.22 20.78 -1.32
C LYS A 105 5.33 19.74 -1.43
N ILE A 106 5.20 18.82 -2.39
CA ILE A 106 6.25 17.85 -2.74
C ILE A 106 7.48 18.63 -3.25
N THR A 107 8.63 18.44 -2.63
CA THR A 107 9.91 19.05 -3.01
C THR A 107 10.83 18.08 -3.71
N PHE A 108 10.66 16.79 -3.46
CA PHE A 108 11.42 15.71 -4.08
C PHE A 108 10.53 14.49 -4.21
N GLU A 109 10.61 13.81 -5.35
CA GLU A 109 9.95 12.52 -5.59
C GLU A 109 10.95 11.59 -6.29
N LYS A 110 11.00 10.33 -5.84
CA LYS A 110 11.81 9.29 -6.48
C LYS A 110 11.08 7.96 -6.46
N TYR A 111 11.02 7.33 -7.63
CA TYR A 111 10.42 6.02 -7.84
C TYR A 111 11.46 4.90 -7.75
N PHE A 112 11.07 3.80 -7.09
CA PHE A 112 11.87 2.59 -6.88
C PHE A 112 11.06 1.38 -7.37
N PRO A 113 11.32 0.89 -8.60
CA PRO A 113 10.66 -0.30 -9.12
C PRO A 113 11.18 -1.56 -8.41
N PHE A 114 10.32 -2.58 -8.25
CA PHE A 114 10.70 -3.89 -7.67
C PHE A 114 11.43 -3.77 -6.33
N HIS A 115 10.96 -2.86 -5.48
CA HIS A 115 11.55 -2.57 -4.16
C HIS A 115 11.33 -3.71 -3.15
N HIS A 116 10.18 -4.40 -3.24
CA HIS A 116 9.77 -5.44 -2.31
C HIS A 116 8.74 -6.38 -2.96
N ASP A 117 8.34 -7.43 -2.24
CA ASP A 117 7.37 -8.39 -2.76
C ASP A 117 5.98 -7.76 -2.95
N SER A 118 5.38 -8.04 -4.11
CA SER A 118 4.06 -7.56 -4.45
C SER A 118 2.96 -8.41 -3.79
N ILE A 119 1.96 -7.78 -3.19
CA ILE A 119 0.72 -8.46 -2.77
C ILE A 119 -0.23 -8.63 -3.96
N VAL A 120 -0.22 -7.68 -4.90
CA VAL A 120 -1.11 -7.62 -6.05
C VAL A 120 -0.29 -7.45 -7.34
N PRO A 121 -0.56 -8.22 -8.40
CA PRO A 121 0.09 -8.02 -9.69
C PRO A 121 -0.15 -6.61 -10.25
N ARG A 122 0.88 -6.01 -10.87
CA ARG A 122 0.80 -4.70 -11.55
C ARG A 122 -0.43 -4.56 -12.45
N GLU A 123 -0.74 -5.60 -13.22
CA GLU A 123 -1.89 -5.60 -14.13
C GLU A 123 -3.22 -5.40 -13.40
N ILE A 124 -3.42 -6.09 -12.26
CA ILE A 124 -4.62 -5.96 -11.45
C ILE A 124 -4.73 -4.54 -10.88
N TRP A 125 -3.62 -3.98 -10.41
CA TRP A 125 -3.56 -2.59 -9.95
C TRP A 125 -3.92 -1.60 -11.05
N ASN A 126 -3.38 -1.79 -12.26
CA ASN A 126 -3.67 -0.93 -13.42
C ASN A 126 -5.16 -0.98 -13.80
N ARG A 127 -5.77 -2.17 -13.78
CA ARG A 127 -7.21 -2.37 -14.07
C ARG A 127 -8.09 -1.63 -13.07
N VAL A 128 -7.73 -1.63 -11.79
CA VAL A 128 -8.45 -0.90 -10.74
C VAL A 128 -8.28 0.62 -10.90
N ASN A 129 -7.08 1.09 -11.22
CA ASN A 129 -6.75 2.51 -11.25
C ASN A 129 -6.91 3.16 -12.63
N ASN A 130 -7.43 2.44 -13.63
CA ASN A 130 -7.58 2.88 -15.03
C ASN A 130 -6.31 3.57 -15.58
N SER A 131 -5.13 3.18 -15.11
CA SER A 131 -3.87 3.83 -15.46
C SER A 131 -3.28 3.14 -16.69
N TYR A 132 -3.78 3.54 -17.87
CA TYR A 132 -3.09 3.33 -19.16
C TYR A 132 -2.13 4.47 -19.51
N LEU A 133 -1.94 5.44 -18.61
CA LEU A 133 -1.18 6.65 -18.88
C LEU A 133 -0.20 6.87 -17.75
N TYR A 134 1.07 6.54 -17.99
CA TYR A 134 2.29 7.28 -17.65
C TYR A 134 3.46 6.52 -18.29
N PHE A 135 3.59 6.67 -19.62
CA PHE A 135 4.83 6.49 -20.37
C PHE A 135 5.40 7.87 -20.68
#